data_AF-A0A7Y0N265-F1
#
_entry.id   AF-A0A7Y0N265-F1
#
_cell.length_a   1.000
_cell.length_b   1.000
_cell.length_c   1.000
_cell.angle_alpha   90.00
_cell.angle_beta   90.00
_cell.angle_gamma   90.00
#
_symmetry.space_group_name_H-M   'P 1'
#
loop_
_entity.id
_entity.type
_entity.pdbx_description
1 polymer ?
#
loop_
_entity_poly.entity_id
_entity_poly.type
_entity_poly.pdbx_seq_one_letter_code
_entity_poly.pdbx_strand_id
1 'polypeptide(L)'
;IPIIVFSFNHSPIISQFSKEQRMQYGDEAYKKTDMITGGAAMMLMGFVMFFVFSVVLSLSPEQLASAKEQNISVLSYLANIHESPLISYMGPLVAFAAITSSYFGHFLGAHEGLVGLIKSRSQSPVSKIEKGSLLFIVITTWIVAIVNPSILGMI
;
A
#
# COMPACT_ATOMS: atom_id res chain seq x y z
N ILE A 1 -2.37 -7.73 15.57
CA ILE A 1 -3.69 -7.10 15.26
C ILE A 1 -3.53 -5.89 14.33
N PRO A 2 -2.65 -4.90 14.61
CA PRO A 2 -2.51 -3.71 13.75
C PRO A 2 -2.17 -4.03 12.28
N ILE A 3 -1.25 -4.98 12.06
CA ILE A 3 -0.79 -5.39 10.73
C ILE A 3 -1.93 -5.89 9.85
N ILE A 4 -2.83 -6.74 10.38
CA ILE A 4 -3.95 -7.28 9.59
C ILE A 4 -4.90 -6.15 9.21
N VAL A 5 -5.22 -5.25 10.15
CA VAL A 5 -6.10 -4.10 9.86
C VAL A 5 -5.48 -3.20 8.80
N PHE A 6 -4.17 -2.95 8.88
CA PHE A 6 -3.44 -2.14 7.90
C PHE A 6 -3.37 -2.80 6.52
N SER A 7 -3.15 -4.13 6.45
CA SER A 7 -3.09 -4.87 5.19
C SER A 7 -4.39 -4.88 4.39
N PHE A 8 -5.54 -4.66 5.05
CA PHE A 8 -6.85 -4.53 4.39
C PHE A 8 -7.33 -3.08 4.28
N ASN A 9 -6.43 -2.11 4.49
CA ASN A 9 -6.76 -0.70 4.32
C ASN A 9 -6.93 -0.34 2.83
N HIS A 10 -8.13 0.11 2.47
CA HIS A 10 -8.48 0.60 1.14
C HIS A 10 -9.09 2.01 1.21
N SER A 11 -8.90 2.71 2.33
CA SER A 11 -9.39 4.07 2.56
C SER A 11 -8.88 5.08 1.53
N PRO A 12 -7.65 5.00 0.98
CA PRO A 12 -7.18 5.96 -0.02
C PRO A 12 -7.98 5.92 -1.32
N ILE A 13 -8.49 4.76 -1.73
CA ILE A 13 -9.14 4.58 -3.03
C ILE A 13 -10.67 4.62 -2.94
N ILE A 14 -11.25 4.37 -1.75
CA ILE A 14 -12.70 4.20 -1.61
C ILE A 14 -13.48 5.45 -2.02
N SER A 15 -12.98 6.65 -1.75
CA SER A 15 -13.66 7.91 -2.10
C SER A 15 -13.84 8.06 -3.61
N GLN A 16 -12.76 7.90 -4.37
CA GLN A 16 -12.79 7.99 -5.83
C GLN A 16 -13.60 6.83 -6.44
N PHE A 17 -13.44 5.62 -5.89
CA PHE A 17 -14.22 4.47 -6.33
C PHE A 17 -15.73 4.68 -6.14
N SER A 18 -16.16 5.11 -4.95
CA SER A 18 -17.57 5.40 -4.67
C SER A 18 -18.12 6.54 -5.53
N LYS A 19 -17.32 7.58 -5.80
CA LYS A 19 -17.71 8.66 -6.70
C LYS A 19 -17.96 8.15 -8.12
N GLU A 20 -17.05 7.32 -8.66
CA GLU A 20 -17.19 6.74 -10.00
C GLU A 20 -18.43 5.85 -10.09
N GLN A 21 -18.64 4.97 -9.10
CA GLN A 21 -19.84 4.13 -9.03
C GLN A 21 -21.12 4.98 -8.97
N ARG A 22 -21.10 6.11 -8.24
CA ARG A 22 -22.23 7.03 -8.14
C ARG A 22 -22.53 7.74 -9.45
N MET A 23 -21.52 8.12 -10.23
CA MET A 23 -21.71 8.70 -11.56
C MET A 23 -22.36 7.72 -12.53
N GLN A 24 -22.02 6.43 -12.44
CA GLN A 24 -22.53 5.41 -13.35
C GLN A 24 -23.90 4.84 -12.95
N TYR A 25 -24.15 4.63 -11.66
CA TYR A 25 -25.32 3.88 -11.15
C TYR A 25 -26.28 4.72 -10.31
N GLY A 26 -25.98 6.01 -10.09
CA GLY A 26 -26.87 6.91 -9.35
C GLY A 26 -27.19 6.39 -7.95
N ASP A 27 -28.46 6.52 -7.54
CA ASP A 27 -28.92 6.18 -6.19
C ASP A 27 -28.63 4.74 -5.76
N GLU A 28 -28.55 3.82 -6.72
CA GLU A 28 -28.32 2.39 -6.52
C GLU A 28 -26.83 1.97 -6.53
N ALA A 29 -25.91 2.93 -6.62
CA ALA A 29 -24.47 2.67 -6.69
C ALA A 29 -23.91 1.87 -5.50
N TYR A 30 -24.52 1.98 -4.32
CA TYR A 30 -24.06 1.27 -3.13
C TYR A 30 -24.09 -0.26 -3.32
N LYS A 31 -25.13 -0.80 -3.98
CA LYS A 31 -25.23 -2.25 -4.24
C LYS A 31 -24.06 -2.77 -5.05
N LYS A 32 -23.67 -2.03 -6.10
CA LYS A 32 -22.53 -2.39 -6.95
C LYS A 32 -21.21 -2.21 -6.22
N THR A 33 -21.07 -1.10 -5.49
CA THR A 33 -19.90 -0.78 -4.68
C THR A 33 -19.64 -1.88 -3.64
N ASP A 34 -20.64 -2.25 -2.85
CA ASP A 34 -20.52 -3.26 -1.80
C ASP A 34 -20.20 -4.63 -2.36
N MET A 35 -20.83 -5.03 -3.48
CA MET A 35 -20.56 -6.30 -4.15
C MET A 35 -19.11 -6.35 -4.67
N ILE A 36 -18.62 -5.29 -5.29
CA ILE A 36 -17.23 -5.23 -5.80
C ILE A 36 -16.25 -5.23 -4.63
N THR A 37 -16.45 -4.37 -3.63
CA THR A 37 -15.56 -4.26 -2.47
C THR A 37 -15.51 -5.57 -1.68
N GLY A 38 -16.68 -6.17 -1.41
CA GLY A 38 -16.76 -7.45 -0.71
C GLY A 38 -16.10 -8.59 -1.48
N GLY A 39 -16.36 -8.69 -2.79
CA GLY A 39 -15.71 -9.67 -3.66
C GLY A 39 -14.20 -9.51 -3.71
N ALA A 40 -13.71 -8.28 -3.91
CA ALA A 40 -12.30 -7.96 -3.93
C ALA A 40 -11.62 -8.27 -2.59
N ALA A 41 -12.27 -7.93 -1.47
CA ALA A 41 -11.75 -8.23 -0.13
C ALA A 41 -11.64 -9.74 0.12
N MET A 42 -12.65 -10.53 -0.29
CA MET A 42 -12.63 -11.98 -0.17
C MET A 42 -11.53 -12.62 -1.03
N MET A 43 -11.37 -12.17 -2.27
CA MET A 43 -10.29 -12.63 -3.16
C MET A 43 -8.92 -12.29 -2.59
N LEU A 44 -8.74 -11.05 -2.13
CA LEU A 44 -7.49 -10.60 -1.51
C LEU A 44 -7.17 -11.41 -0.26
N MET A 45 -8.14 -11.61 0.63
CA MET A 45 -7.97 -12.42 1.84
C MET A 45 -7.53 -13.85 1.50
N GLY A 46 -8.23 -14.51 0.56
CA GLY A 46 -7.86 -15.86 0.13
C GLY A 46 -6.43 -15.93 -0.41
N PHE A 47 -6.06 -14.98 -1.27
CA PHE A 47 -4.72 -14.89 -1.83
C PHE A 47 -3.64 -14.65 -0.76
N VAL A 48 -3.86 -13.69 0.14
CA VAL A 48 -2.92 -13.36 1.22
C VAL A 48 -2.73 -14.53 2.16
N MET A 49 -3.82 -15.19 2.58
CA MET A 49 -3.73 -16.35 3.47
C MET A 49 -2.99 -17.51 2.81
N PHE A 50 -3.27 -17.79 1.53
CA PHE A 50 -2.54 -18.80 0.76
C PHE A 50 -1.03 -18.49 0.71
N PHE A 51 -0.67 -17.24 0.42
CA PHE A 51 0.72 -16.81 0.38
C PHE A 51 1.40 -16.92 1.76
N VAL A 52 0.73 -16.48 2.83
CA VAL A 52 1.26 -16.60 4.20
C VAL A 52 1.51 -18.05 4.58
N PHE A 53 0.57 -18.96 4.33
CA PHE A 53 0.79 -20.39 4.59
C PHE A 53 1.92 -20.96 3.75
N SER A 54 2.00 -20.60 2.47
CA SER A 54 3.09 -21.02 1.59
C SER A 54 4.46 -20.59 2.13
N VAL A 55 4.58 -19.34 2.60
CA VAL A 55 5.82 -18.81 3.19
C VAL A 55 6.18 -19.52 4.48
N VAL A 56 5.22 -19.72 5.40
CA VAL A 56 5.46 -20.40 6.68
C VAL A 56 5.86 -21.86 6.50
N LEU A 57 5.35 -22.53 5.46
CA LEU A 57 5.73 -23.90 5.13
C LEU A 57 7.08 -24.00 4.40
N SER A 58 7.55 -22.91 3.78
CA SER A 58 8.78 -22.90 2.97
C SER A 58 10.00 -22.35 3.70
N LEU A 59 9.82 -21.46 4.69
CA LEU A 59 10.90 -20.81 5.42
C LEU A 59 10.98 -21.27 6.87
N SER A 60 12.20 -21.44 7.36
CA SER A 60 12.43 -21.72 8.79
C SER A 60 12.16 -20.47 9.65
N PRO A 61 11.90 -20.64 10.96
CA PRO A 61 11.78 -19.52 11.89
C PRO A 61 12.99 -18.57 11.88
N GLU A 62 14.19 -19.11 11.73
CA GLU A 62 15.44 -18.34 11.67
C GLU A 62 15.51 -17.49 10.39
N GLN A 63 15.06 -18.05 9.25
CA GLN A 63 14.99 -17.32 7.99
C GLN A 63 13.98 -16.17 8.04
N LEU A 64 12.80 -16.40 8.63
CA LEU A 64 11.80 -15.36 8.86
C LEU A 64 12.32 -14.26 9.81
N ALA A 65 13.04 -14.65 10.86
CA ALA A 65 13.68 -13.69 11.78
C ALA A 65 14.74 -12.85 11.07
N SER A 66 15.55 -13.45 10.20
CA SER A 66 16.55 -12.74 9.39
C SER A 66 15.90 -11.77 8.39
N ALA A 67 14.84 -12.20 7.69
CA ALA A 67 14.09 -11.33 6.78
C ALA A 67 13.50 -10.11 7.52
N LYS A 68 12.99 -10.34 8.74
CA LYS A 68 12.48 -9.29 9.62
C LYS A 68 13.59 -8.33 10.07
N GLU A 69 14.74 -8.84 10.48
CA GLU A 69 15.90 -8.03 10.90
C GLU A 69 16.42 -7.16 9.76
N GLN A 70 16.48 -7.70 8.55
CA GLN A 70 16.87 -6.98 7.34
C GLN A 70 15.82 -5.95 6.88
N ASN A 71 14.60 -5.98 7.45
CA ASN A 71 13.47 -5.12 7.06
C ASN A 71 13.17 -5.18 5.54
N ILE A 72 13.26 -6.37 4.95
CA ILE A 72 12.96 -6.61 3.54
C ILE A 72 11.71 -7.48 3.37
N SER A 73 11.11 -7.42 2.18
CA SER A 73 9.98 -8.30 1.85
C SER A 73 10.41 -9.76 1.77
N VAL A 74 9.48 -10.69 2.02
CA VAL A 74 9.74 -12.15 1.89
C VAL A 74 10.20 -12.51 0.47
N LEU A 75 9.63 -11.87 -0.56
CA LEU A 75 10.03 -12.10 -1.94
C LEU A 75 11.48 -11.65 -2.20
N SER A 76 11.87 -10.49 -1.66
CA SER A 76 13.25 -10.00 -1.71
C SER A 76 14.21 -10.91 -0.94
N TYR A 77 13.79 -11.44 0.21
CA TYR A 77 14.59 -12.39 0.98
C TYR A 77 14.82 -13.69 0.20
N LEU A 78 13.75 -14.27 -0.37
CA LEU A 78 13.85 -15.47 -1.22
C LEU A 78 14.76 -15.26 -2.43
N ALA A 79 14.71 -14.07 -3.05
CA ALA A 79 15.60 -13.72 -4.16
C ALA A 79 17.09 -13.60 -3.75
N ASN A 80 17.38 -13.35 -2.47
CA ASN A 80 18.74 -13.25 -1.94
C ASN A 80 19.31 -14.61 -1.52
N ILE A 81 18.47 -15.53 -1.04
CA ILE A 81 18.93 -16.84 -0.53
C ILE A 81 18.86 -17.96 -1.57
N HIS A 82 18.03 -17.82 -2.61
CA HIS A 82 17.93 -18.79 -3.69
C HIS A 82 18.71 -18.31 -4.92
N GLU A 83 19.67 -19.11 -5.37
CA GLU A 83 20.43 -18.88 -6.62
C GLU A 83 19.63 -19.16 -7.90
N SER A 84 18.29 -19.12 -7.85
CA SER A 84 17.47 -19.26 -9.05
C SER A 84 17.49 -17.95 -9.85
N PRO A 85 18.01 -17.94 -11.09
CA PRO A 85 18.06 -16.71 -11.90
C PRO A 85 16.68 -16.08 -12.08
N LEU A 86 15.62 -16.91 -12.18
CA LEU A 86 14.26 -16.42 -12.31
C LEU A 86 13.81 -15.62 -11.09
N ILE A 87 14.02 -16.15 -9.88
CA ILE A 87 13.58 -15.50 -8.64
C ILE A 87 14.44 -14.26 -8.35
N SER A 88 15.75 -14.34 -8.62
CA SER A 88 16.68 -13.24 -8.41
C SER A 88 16.35 -12.00 -9.25
N TYR A 89 15.88 -12.17 -10.49
CA TYR A 89 15.45 -11.04 -11.33
C TYR A 89 13.98 -10.65 -11.13
N MET A 90 13.07 -11.63 -11.08
CA MET A 90 11.64 -11.35 -10.97
C MET A 90 11.25 -10.83 -9.58
N GLY A 91 11.91 -11.29 -8.52
CA GLY A 91 11.62 -10.87 -7.14
C GLY A 91 11.71 -9.35 -6.95
N PRO A 92 12.87 -8.72 -7.22
CA PRO A 92 13.02 -7.26 -7.17
C PRO A 92 12.09 -6.52 -8.12
N LEU A 93 11.87 -7.03 -9.34
CA LEU A 93 10.99 -6.39 -10.32
C LEU A 93 9.54 -6.34 -9.84
N VAL A 94 9.02 -7.46 -9.32
CA VAL A 94 7.67 -7.56 -8.76
C VAL A 94 7.56 -6.70 -7.50
N ALA A 95 8.57 -6.70 -6.63
CA ALA A 95 8.60 -5.85 -5.45
C ALA A 95 8.56 -4.36 -5.84
N PHE A 96 9.34 -3.93 -6.83
CA PHE A 96 9.34 -2.57 -7.34
C PHE A 96 7.98 -2.16 -7.92
N ALA A 97 7.36 -3.03 -8.75
CA ALA A 97 6.05 -2.77 -9.32
C ALA A 97 4.96 -2.68 -8.23
N ALA A 98 5.01 -3.56 -7.22
CA ALA A 98 4.08 -3.56 -6.09
C ALA A 98 4.24 -2.30 -5.23
N ILE A 99 5.47 -1.90 -4.90
CA ILE A 99 5.75 -0.69 -4.13
C ILE A 99 5.28 0.55 -4.91
N THR A 100 5.62 0.65 -6.18
CA THR A 100 5.27 1.82 -7.02
C THR A 100 3.76 1.98 -7.16
N SER A 101 3.05 0.89 -7.46
CA SER A 101 1.58 0.92 -7.60
C SER A 101 0.88 1.25 -6.28
N SER A 102 1.33 0.66 -5.16
CA SER A 102 0.80 0.97 -3.83
C SER A 102 1.08 2.41 -3.40
N TYR A 103 2.28 2.92 -3.71
CA TYR A 103 2.70 4.28 -3.38
C TYR A 103 1.75 5.31 -4.01
N PHE A 104 1.48 5.21 -5.32
CA PHE A 104 0.61 6.19 -5.99
C PHE A 104 -0.83 6.17 -5.45
N GLY A 105 -1.36 5.00 -5.11
CA GLY A 105 -2.69 4.89 -4.51
C GLY A 105 -2.80 5.62 -3.17
N HIS A 106 -1.81 5.45 -2.29
CA HIS A 106 -1.77 6.14 -0.99
C HIS A 106 -1.40 7.62 -1.13
N PHE A 107 -0.46 7.94 -2.03
CA PHE A 107 0.00 9.30 -2.31
C PHE A 107 -1.16 10.19 -2.76
N LEU A 108 -1.98 9.74 -3.71
CA LEU A 108 -3.12 10.51 -4.20
C LEU A 108 -4.13 10.80 -3.08
N GLY A 109 -4.51 9.78 -2.30
CA GLY A 109 -5.43 9.96 -1.18
C GLY A 109 -4.89 10.89 -0.08
N ALA A 110 -3.60 10.76 0.26
CA ALA A 110 -2.96 11.62 1.25
C ALA A 110 -2.81 13.07 0.75
N HIS A 111 -2.45 13.25 -0.52
CA HIS A 111 -2.32 14.56 -1.15
C HIS A 111 -3.68 15.28 -1.23
N GLU A 112 -4.72 14.60 -1.73
CA GLU A 112 -6.09 15.13 -1.77
C GLU A 112 -6.58 15.51 -0.37
N GLY A 113 -6.38 14.63 0.62
CA GLY A 113 -6.75 14.88 2.01
C GLY A 113 -6.04 16.10 2.60
N LEU A 114 -4.73 16.19 2.41
CA LEU A 114 -3.92 17.30 2.93
C LEU A 114 -4.27 18.64 2.27
N VAL A 115 -4.43 18.65 0.95
CA VAL A 115 -4.85 19.84 0.20
C VAL A 115 -6.24 20.29 0.64
N GLY A 116 -7.19 19.37 0.78
CA GLY A 116 -8.55 19.66 1.27
C GLY A 116 -8.56 20.27 2.67
N LEU A 117 -7.77 19.69 3.59
CA LEU A 117 -7.64 20.18 4.97
C LEU A 117 -7.04 21.59 5.01
N ILE A 118 -5.91 21.82 4.34
CA ILE A 118 -5.26 23.14 4.34
C ILE A 118 -6.16 24.18 3.67
N LYS A 119 -6.80 23.82 2.54
CA LYS A 119 -7.65 24.76 1.81
C LYS A 119 -8.87 25.18 2.62
N SER A 120 -9.46 24.27 3.40
CA SER A 120 -10.61 24.59 4.27
C SER A 120 -10.29 25.66 5.33
N ARG A 121 -9.00 25.86 5.65
CA ARG A 121 -8.53 26.80 6.68
C ARG A 121 -7.67 27.95 6.13
N SER A 122 -7.53 28.06 4.80
CA SER A 122 -6.60 29.00 4.16
C SER A 122 -7.20 29.70 2.93
N GLN A 123 -6.96 31.01 2.85
CA GLN A 123 -7.27 31.81 1.66
C GLN A 123 -6.20 31.71 0.56
N SER A 124 -5.16 30.90 0.78
CA SER A 124 -4.09 30.74 -0.20
C SER A 124 -4.61 30.15 -1.53
N PRO A 125 -3.96 30.49 -2.66
CA PRO A 125 -4.22 29.85 -3.95
C PRO A 125 -4.01 28.34 -3.87
N VAL A 126 -4.93 27.57 -4.47
CA VAL A 126 -4.88 26.10 -4.46
C VAL A 126 -3.56 25.57 -5.02
N SER A 127 -3.07 26.17 -6.11
CA SER A 127 -1.80 25.79 -6.74
C SER A 127 -0.57 25.92 -5.82
N LYS A 128 -0.57 26.85 -4.86
CA LYS A 128 0.50 26.96 -3.85
C LYS A 128 0.38 25.85 -2.80
N ILE A 129 -0.85 25.53 -2.39
CA ILE A 129 -1.12 24.47 -1.42
C ILE A 129 -0.75 23.10 -2.03
N GLU A 130 -1.14 22.83 -3.27
CA GLU A 130 -0.82 21.58 -3.98
C GLU A 130 0.68 21.34 -4.08
N LYS A 131 1.44 22.36 -4.49
CA LYS A 131 2.92 22.28 -4.58
C LYS A 131 3.55 22.09 -3.20
N GLY A 132 3.06 22.81 -2.19
CA GLY A 132 3.54 22.68 -0.81
C GLY A 132 3.27 21.29 -0.24
N SER A 133 2.06 20.77 -0.40
CA SER A 133 1.66 19.42 0.01
C SER A 133 2.47 18.34 -0.72
N LEU A 134 2.67 18.48 -2.03
CA LEU A 134 3.51 17.58 -2.82
C LEU A 134 4.94 17.55 -2.28
N LEU A 135 5.55 18.73 -2.11
CA LEU A 135 6.92 18.84 -1.59
C LEU A 135 7.04 18.23 -0.20
N PHE A 136 6.08 18.50 0.68
CA PHE A 136 6.04 17.94 2.02
C PHE A 136 5.98 16.41 2.01
N ILE A 137 5.05 15.82 1.23
CA ILE A 137 4.91 14.37 1.12
C ILE A 137 6.18 13.72 0.55
N VAL A 138 6.77 14.29 -0.51
CA VAL A 138 8.00 13.75 -1.11
C VAL A 138 9.18 13.83 -0.13
N ILE A 139 9.38 14.96 0.54
CA ILE A 139 10.49 15.11 1.50
C ILE A 139 10.32 14.16 2.68
N THR A 140 9.11 14.09 3.26
CA THR A 140 8.86 13.21 4.41
C THR A 140 9.02 11.74 4.05
N THR A 141 8.48 11.30 2.91
CA THR A 141 8.65 9.92 2.44
C THR A 141 10.10 9.60 2.11
N TRP A 142 10.85 10.53 1.54
CA TRP A 142 12.28 10.35 1.27
C TRP A 142 13.11 10.22 2.57
N ILE A 143 12.83 11.05 3.57
CA ILE A 143 13.46 10.93 4.90
C ILE A 143 13.16 9.56 5.52
N VAL A 144 11.89 9.13 5.50
CA VAL A 144 11.49 7.81 6.02
C VAL A 144 12.19 6.68 5.27
N ALA A 145 12.35 6.79 3.95
CA ALA A 145 13.06 5.80 3.14
C ALA A 145 14.56 5.70 3.52
N ILE A 146 15.21 6.81 3.86
CA ILE A 146 16.62 6.83 4.32
C ILE A 146 16.74 6.26 5.74
N VAL A 147 15.85 6.66 6.65
CA VAL A 147 15.85 6.17 8.04
C VAL A 147 15.54 4.68 8.10
N ASN A 148 14.77 4.17 7.14
CA ASN A 148 14.34 2.78 7.02
C ASN A 148 13.80 2.20 8.35
N PRO A 149 12.81 2.86 8.99
CA PRO A 149 12.21 2.33 10.20
C PRO A 149 11.56 0.97 9.93
N SER A 150 11.59 0.07 10.91
CA SER A 150 10.92 -1.22 10.78
C SER A 150 9.43 -1.03 10.50
N ILE A 151 8.93 -1.63 9.42
CA ILE A 151 7.51 -1.56 9.07
C ILE A 151 6.65 -2.10 10.23
N LEU A 152 7.12 -3.17 10.87
CA LEU A 152 6.45 -3.78 12.03
C LEU A 152 6.48 -2.90 13.29
N GLY A 153 7.40 -1.92 13.36
CA GLY A 153 7.48 -0.96 14.46
C GLY A 153 6.69 0.33 14.20
N MET A 154 6.33 0.61 12.94
CA MET A 154 5.53 1.77 12.57
C MET A 154 4.01 1.54 12.70
N ILE A 155 3.57 0.28 12.67
CA ILE A 155 2.15 -0.14 12.70
C ILE A 155 1.82 -0.74 14.07
#